data_AF-A0A3N4J811-F1
#
_entry.id   AF-A0A3N4J811-F1
#
_cell.length_a   1.000
_cell.length_b   1.000
_cell.length_c   1.000
_cell.angle_alpha   90.00
_cell.angle_beta   90.00
_cell.angle_gamma   90.00
#
_symmetry.space_group_name_H-M   'P 1'
#
loop_
_entity.id
_entity.type
_entity.pdbx_description
1 polymer ?
#
loop_
_entity_poly.entity_id
_entity_poly.type
_entity_poly.pdbx_seq_one_letter_code
_entity_poly.pdbx_strand_id
1 'polypeptide(L)'
;MTVANYPPVGIKPLPKSMYSGVWFRPTTIEQLVELPHAYPSAKIVAGSSEVQVEVKFMHEKYGVSVYVGDIEGFKGFSIGEEKGEVVIGGNTSLKTPEKACLEGCKKLVFTNESRMAPKTVEAKNTMEALLGKKWFDNTVLEDAMAAMEKDSPLGFTVPGGMPTYRKTLAFSFLFRFWHEVAAELELGTQEQQVDHEIIEEIHRGISYGSRDNDNPYKQRVVGKQIPHLSGLKQATGEAEYIDDMPNIEGQLFGGLVLSKKAHAKLVKVNFAPALQVPGVAGFVDINDLDDKRNLWGSVKKDEPFFAKDILHSHGQLIGMVYAESAAIAQAVAQLVDVQYEELPPILTISEAIALTTEGFKDCDFVYEGVAMMGGQEHFYLKTNAAAMIPRPEDREMEDWSSTQNIMEMQEFISPVTGIPSYRIVAKVKRMGGGFGGKESRSVQLACILVVGTKKVGRPIRCMLNRDEDMMTSGQRNLFQAHWKVSVSRTQICQCRKVL
;
A
#
# COMPACT_ATOMS: atom_id res chain seq x y z
N MET A 1 11.09 31.58 -1.59
CA MET A 1 10.98 32.72 -0.65
C MET A 1 11.83 32.42 0.56
N THR A 2 12.83 33.26 0.82
CA THR A 2 13.70 33.18 2.00
C THR A 2 12.89 33.45 3.26
N VAL A 3 12.77 32.44 4.12
CA VAL A 3 12.20 32.56 5.48
C VAL A 3 13.23 33.30 6.34
N ALA A 4 13.30 34.61 6.14
CA ALA A 4 14.09 35.52 6.94
C ALA A 4 13.12 36.57 7.49
N ASN A 5 12.35 36.19 8.50
CA ASN A 5 11.77 37.10 9.46
C ASN A 5 11.67 36.35 10.80
N TYR A 6 12.25 37.00 11.81
CA TYR A 6 12.55 36.60 13.19
C TYR A 6 11.68 35.47 13.79
N PRO A 7 12.28 34.50 14.50
CA PRO A 7 11.50 33.50 15.21
C PRO A 7 10.63 34.17 16.27
N PRO A 8 9.37 33.74 16.44
CA PRO A 8 8.61 34.03 17.65
C PRO A 8 9.40 33.57 18.89
N VAL A 9 9.13 34.21 20.01
CA VAL A 9 10.02 34.44 21.17
C VAL A 9 10.85 33.20 21.56
N GLY A 10 12.17 33.28 21.40
CA GLY A 10 13.12 32.35 22.01
C GLY A 10 13.24 30.95 21.38
N ILE A 11 12.50 30.63 20.32
CA ILE A 11 12.55 29.29 19.68
C ILE A 11 13.46 29.34 18.45
N LYS A 12 14.60 28.68 18.51
CA LYS A 12 15.45 28.52 17.32
C LYS A 12 14.95 27.35 16.48
N PRO A 13 14.94 27.48 15.14
CA PRO A 13 14.69 26.34 14.29
C PRO A 13 15.77 25.27 14.51
N LEU A 14 15.38 24.01 14.37
CA LEU A 14 16.34 22.91 14.38
C LEU A 14 17.32 23.06 13.20
N PRO A 15 18.58 22.58 13.34
CA PRO A 15 19.54 22.54 12.25
C PRO A 15 18.91 21.90 11.02
N LYS A 16 19.21 22.43 9.82
CA LYS A 16 18.66 21.92 8.56
C LYS A 16 18.81 20.40 8.51
N SER A 17 17.68 19.70 8.42
CA SER A 17 17.64 18.27 8.14
C SER A 17 17.69 18.06 6.62
N MET A 18 17.84 16.79 6.21
CA MET A 18 17.87 16.37 4.80
C MET A 18 16.58 16.71 4.02
N TYR A 19 15.50 17.13 4.73
CA TYR A 19 14.21 17.48 4.15
C TYR A 19 14.07 19.00 3.96
N SER A 20 13.44 19.41 2.86
CA SER A 20 13.16 20.80 2.53
C SER A 20 12.09 21.38 3.45
N GLY A 21 12.44 21.85 4.65
CA GLY A 21 11.52 22.50 5.57
C GLY A 21 12.18 22.97 6.87
N VAL A 22 11.60 23.97 7.52
CA VAL A 22 12.06 24.45 8.83
C VAL A 22 11.30 23.73 9.93
N TRP A 23 12.01 23.22 10.93
CA TRP A 23 11.39 22.54 12.08
C TRP A 23 11.52 23.38 13.35
N PHE A 24 10.41 23.55 14.06
CA PHE A 24 10.36 24.13 15.39
C PHE A 24 9.99 23.06 16.42
N ARG A 25 10.53 23.20 17.64
CA ARG A 25 10.33 22.27 18.76
C ARG A 25 10.00 23.06 20.03
N PRO A 26 8.78 23.62 20.14
CA PRO A 26 8.34 24.31 21.35
C PRO A 26 8.28 23.35 22.55
N THR A 27 8.60 23.84 23.73
CA THR A 27 8.50 23.11 25.01
C THR A 27 7.38 23.62 25.90
N THR A 28 6.72 24.72 25.52
CA THR A 28 5.63 25.35 26.27
C THR A 28 4.44 25.65 25.34
N ILE A 29 3.25 25.84 25.93
CA ILE A 29 2.03 26.13 25.16
C ILE A 29 2.11 27.53 24.55
N GLU A 30 2.69 28.49 25.28
CA GLU A 30 2.87 29.86 24.84
C GLU A 30 3.71 29.91 23.56
N GLN A 31 4.83 29.20 23.54
CA GLN A 31 5.68 29.03 22.37
C GLN A 31 4.95 28.40 21.19
N LEU A 32 4.09 27.41 21.44
CA LEU A 32 3.28 26.80 20.39
C LEU A 32 2.29 27.80 19.79
N VAL A 33 1.60 28.60 20.61
CA VAL A 33 0.57 29.54 20.13
C VAL A 33 1.16 30.63 19.23
N GLU A 34 2.40 31.05 19.46
CA GLU A 34 3.05 32.06 18.61
C GLU A 34 3.41 31.54 17.20
N LEU A 35 3.66 30.24 17.05
CA LEU A 35 4.14 29.65 15.80
C LEU A 35 3.09 29.65 14.67
N PRO A 36 1.82 29.25 14.87
CA PRO A 36 0.77 29.41 13.88
C PRO A 36 0.47 30.87 13.51
N HIS A 37 0.68 31.83 14.41
CA HIS A 37 0.54 33.25 14.08
C HIS A 37 1.66 33.72 13.13
N ALA A 38 2.90 33.34 13.41
CA ALA A 38 4.05 33.68 12.56
C ALA A 38 4.06 32.89 11.23
N TYR A 39 3.60 31.63 11.28
CA TYR A 39 3.57 30.69 10.17
C TYR A 39 2.19 30.00 10.09
N PRO A 40 1.17 30.65 9.51
CA PRO A 40 -0.19 30.09 9.43
C PRO A 40 -0.28 28.75 8.68
N SER A 41 0.68 28.47 7.79
CA SER A 41 0.77 27.21 7.06
C SER A 41 1.59 26.12 7.78
N ALA A 42 2.02 26.37 9.02
CA ALA A 42 2.86 25.43 9.76
C ALA A 42 2.07 24.16 10.08
N LYS A 43 2.66 23.00 9.76
CA LYS A 43 2.07 21.70 10.06
C LYS A 43 2.46 21.30 11.49
N ILE A 44 1.47 21.09 12.35
CA ILE A 44 1.67 20.51 13.68
C ILE A 44 1.97 19.02 13.53
N VAL A 45 3.03 18.55 14.20
CA VAL A 45 3.50 17.17 14.12
C VAL A 45 3.66 16.59 15.53
N ALA A 46 2.99 15.45 15.75
CA ALA A 46 3.11 14.62 16.94
C ALA A 46 3.88 13.33 16.61
N GLY A 47 3.19 12.19 16.53
CA GLY A 47 3.77 10.89 16.17
C GLY A 47 4.07 10.68 14.68
N SER A 48 3.75 11.65 13.82
CA SER A 48 4.03 11.66 12.37
C SER A 48 3.36 10.54 11.53
N SER A 49 2.46 9.75 12.10
CA SER A 49 1.78 8.64 11.41
C SER A 49 0.89 9.08 10.25
N GLU A 50 0.34 10.30 10.29
CA GLU A 50 -0.42 10.90 9.20
C GLU A 50 0.48 11.78 8.32
N VAL A 51 1.24 12.68 8.95
CA VAL A 51 2.08 13.67 8.26
C VAL A 51 3.08 12.99 7.32
N GLN A 52 3.66 11.86 7.72
CA GLN A 52 4.63 11.19 6.87
C GLN A 52 3.98 10.40 5.72
N VAL A 53 2.71 10.00 5.87
CA VAL A 53 1.91 9.45 4.77
C VAL A 53 1.63 10.55 3.75
N GLU A 54 1.21 11.75 4.20
CA GLU A 54 1.00 12.92 3.35
C GLU A 54 2.28 13.27 2.57
N VAL A 55 3.43 13.34 3.26
CA VAL A 55 4.73 13.67 2.63
C VAL A 55 5.16 12.58 1.64
N LYS A 56 5.07 11.30 2.02
CA LYS A 56 5.59 10.19 1.19
C LYS A 56 4.70 9.86 0.00
N PHE A 57 3.39 9.78 0.21
CA PHE A 57 2.44 9.24 -0.78
C PHE A 57 1.53 10.30 -1.41
N MET A 58 1.26 11.41 -0.71
CA MET A 58 0.51 12.54 -1.27
C MET A 58 1.44 13.63 -1.81
N HIS A 59 2.76 13.48 -1.60
CA HIS A 59 3.81 14.41 -2.01
C HIS A 59 3.63 15.83 -1.47
N GLU A 60 2.98 15.94 -0.30
CA GLU A 60 2.80 17.21 0.39
C GLU A 60 4.14 17.78 0.86
N LYS A 61 4.29 19.10 0.75
CA LYS A 61 5.52 19.82 1.12
C LYS A 61 5.23 20.86 2.19
N TYR A 62 5.58 20.53 3.43
CA TYR A 62 5.45 21.45 4.55
C TYR A 62 6.71 22.31 4.69
N GLY A 63 6.60 23.59 4.34
CA GLY A 63 7.70 24.55 4.50
C GLY A 63 8.09 24.80 5.95
N VAL A 64 7.14 24.67 6.88
CA VAL A 64 7.33 24.77 8.33
C VAL A 64 6.61 23.63 9.03
N SER A 65 7.30 22.95 9.94
CA SER A 65 6.75 21.89 10.79
C SER A 65 7.03 22.19 12.26
N VAL A 66 6.06 21.89 13.13
CA VAL A 66 6.14 22.18 14.57
C VAL A 66 5.94 20.88 15.35
N TYR A 67 6.99 20.41 16.00
CA TYR A 67 6.93 19.22 16.84
C TYR A 67 6.40 19.56 18.24
N VAL A 68 5.22 19.05 18.58
CA VAL A 68 4.54 19.33 19.88
C VAL A 68 4.83 18.28 20.95
N GLY A 69 5.72 17.33 20.65
CA GLY A 69 6.00 16.17 21.50
C GLY A 69 6.50 16.48 22.90
N ASP A 70 7.13 17.64 23.09
CA ASP A 70 7.79 18.00 24.35
C ASP A 70 6.94 18.88 25.27
N ILE A 71 5.75 19.29 24.83
CA ILE A 71 4.88 20.16 25.63
C ILE A 71 4.21 19.31 26.72
N GLU A 72 4.62 19.48 27.97
CA GLU A 72 4.09 18.71 29.10
C GLU A 72 2.56 18.81 29.25
N GLY A 73 1.99 20.01 29.05
CA GLY A 73 0.53 20.22 29.13
C GLY A 73 -0.30 19.50 28.06
N PHE A 74 0.33 18.91 27.04
CA PHE A 74 -0.35 18.15 25.98
C PHE A 74 -0.24 16.63 26.17
N LYS A 75 0.41 16.17 27.26
CA LYS A 75 0.60 14.75 27.56
C LYS A 75 -0.31 14.32 28.71
N GLY A 76 -0.71 13.05 28.67
CA GLY A 76 -1.42 12.41 29.76
C GLY A 76 -2.90 12.78 29.82
N PHE A 77 -3.49 12.54 30.98
CA PHE A 77 -4.89 12.85 31.25
C PHE A 77 -5.07 13.27 32.70
N SER A 78 -6.17 13.96 32.96
CA SER A 78 -6.66 14.28 34.30
C SER A 78 -8.14 13.93 34.40
N ILE A 79 -8.58 13.52 35.57
CA ILE A 79 -9.99 13.34 35.88
C ILE A 79 -10.51 14.68 36.41
N GLY A 80 -11.60 15.19 35.81
CA GLY A 80 -12.19 16.46 36.21
C GLY A 80 -12.77 16.43 37.62
N GLU A 81 -13.01 17.62 38.18
CA GLU A 81 -13.65 17.75 39.51
C GLU A 81 -15.13 17.33 39.48
N GLU A 82 -15.78 17.41 38.31
CA GLU A 82 -17.11 16.85 38.08
C GLU A 82 -17.04 15.34 37.83
N LYS A 83 -17.92 14.58 38.50
CA LYS A 83 -17.95 13.10 38.36
C LYS A 83 -18.21 12.71 36.90
N GLY A 84 -17.22 12.07 36.27
CA GLY A 84 -17.35 11.42 34.97
C GLY A 84 -16.72 12.17 33.80
N GLU A 85 -15.96 13.25 34.04
CA GLU A 85 -15.18 13.93 33.01
C GLU A 85 -13.71 13.48 33.03
N VAL A 86 -13.16 13.18 31.85
CA VAL A 86 -11.74 12.88 31.65
C VAL A 86 -11.20 13.84 30.60
N VAL A 87 -10.20 14.63 30.97
CA VAL A 87 -9.50 15.56 30.06
C VAL A 87 -8.22 14.90 29.58
N ILE A 88 -8.05 14.77 28.27
CA ILE A 88 -6.89 14.12 27.64
C ILE A 88 -6.10 15.17 26.86
N GLY A 89 -4.79 15.24 27.11
CA GLY A 89 -3.91 16.14 26.37
C GLY A 89 -3.81 15.77 24.89
N GLY A 90 -3.82 16.76 23.99
CA GLY A 90 -3.90 16.54 22.54
C GLY A 90 -2.71 15.81 21.88
N ASN A 91 -1.62 15.57 22.61
CA ASN A 91 -0.45 14.80 22.16
C ASN A 91 -0.27 13.49 22.96
N THR A 92 -1.34 13.03 23.60
CA THR A 92 -1.32 11.79 24.37
C THR A 92 -1.36 10.58 23.44
N SER A 93 -0.45 9.63 23.66
CA SER A 93 -0.46 8.35 22.92
C SER A 93 -1.77 7.60 23.15
N LEU A 94 -2.33 7.00 22.09
CA LEU A 94 -3.58 6.22 22.13
C LEU A 94 -3.59 5.06 23.16
N LYS A 95 -2.43 4.63 23.67
CA LYS A 95 -2.34 3.67 24.79
C LYS A 95 -2.86 4.22 26.12
N THR A 96 -2.90 5.54 26.28
CA THR A 96 -3.24 6.20 27.54
C THR A 96 -4.74 6.48 27.69
N PRO A 97 -5.48 6.93 26.65
CA PRO A 97 -6.94 7.04 26.70
C PRO A 97 -7.64 5.74 27.10
N GLU A 98 -7.16 4.59 26.63
CA GLU A 98 -7.70 3.27 27.03
C GLU A 98 -7.64 3.09 28.55
N LYS A 99 -6.47 3.36 29.14
CA LYS A 99 -6.28 3.35 30.60
C LYS A 99 -7.15 4.39 31.31
N ALA A 100 -7.23 5.61 30.77
CA ALA A 100 -8.01 6.70 31.35
C ALA A 100 -9.52 6.39 31.38
N CYS A 101 -10.04 5.79 30.32
CA CYS A 101 -11.44 5.35 30.25
C CYS A 101 -11.74 4.26 31.28
N LEU A 102 -10.83 3.29 31.47
CA LEU A 102 -10.96 2.24 32.49
C LEU A 102 -10.94 2.81 33.93
N GLU A 103 -10.19 3.88 34.16
CA GLU A 103 -9.99 4.47 35.49
C GLU A 103 -11.03 5.54 35.87
N GLY A 104 -11.69 6.20 34.91
CA GLY A 104 -12.48 7.41 35.19
C GLY A 104 -13.80 7.60 34.44
N CYS A 105 -14.11 6.85 33.38
CA CYS A 105 -15.30 7.11 32.57
C CYS A 105 -16.51 6.25 33.00
N LYS A 106 -17.65 6.90 33.26
CA LYS A 106 -18.98 6.27 33.30
C LYS A 106 -19.88 6.65 32.12
N LYS A 107 -19.39 7.49 31.19
CA LYS A 107 -20.20 8.00 30.09
C LYS A 107 -19.35 8.19 28.84
N LEU A 108 -19.60 7.36 27.83
CA LEU A 108 -19.14 7.59 26.46
C LEU A 108 -20.23 8.35 25.70
N VAL A 109 -19.85 9.41 25.00
CA VAL A 109 -20.71 10.11 24.04
C VAL A 109 -20.42 9.52 22.66
N PHE A 110 -21.42 8.87 22.07
CA PHE A 110 -21.33 8.36 20.71
C PHE A 110 -21.44 9.53 19.72
N THR A 111 -20.43 9.71 18.87
CA THR A 111 -20.54 10.47 17.62
C THR A 111 -20.58 9.47 16.46
N ASN A 112 -21.71 9.38 15.77
CA ASN A 112 -21.88 8.37 14.73
C ASN A 112 -21.18 8.75 13.42
N GLU A 113 -20.73 7.70 12.71
CA GLU A 113 -20.46 7.58 11.27
C GLU A 113 -19.32 8.41 10.63
N SER A 114 -18.08 8.06 10.98
CA SER A 114 -16.96 8.23 10.05
C SER A 114 -17.13 7.24 8.89
N ARG A 115 -17.06 7.65 7.62
CA ARG A 115 -17.42 6.74 6.51
C ARG A 115 -18.33 7.40 5.50
N MET A 116 -19.54 7.76 5.92
CA MET A 116 -20.70 8.07 5.05
C MET A 116 -20.62 9.40 4.31
N ALA A 117 -19.65 10.25 4.66
CA ALA A 117 -19.35 11.49 3.97
C ALA A 117 -17.81 11.74 3.99
N PRO A 118 -17.30 12.76 3.28
CA PRO A 118 -15.86 13.11 3.31
C PRO A 118 -15.33 13.48 4.70
N LYS A 119 -16.23 13.74 5.65
CA LYS A 119 -15.98 14.03 7.06
C LYS A 119 -17.02 13.30 7.92
N THR A 120 -16.74 13.12 9.21
CA THR A 120 -17.73 12.58 10.16
C THR A 120 -18.97 13.49 10.19
N VAL A 121 -20.15 12.89 10.15
CA VAL A 121 -21.45 13.58 10.12
C VAL A 121 -22.43 12.91 11.05
N GLU A 122 -23.35 13.69 11.61
CA GLU A 122 -24.43 13.18 12.45
C GLU A 122 -25.65 12.77 11.61
N ALA A 123 -26.30 11.68 11.99
CA ALA A 123 -27.57 11.23 11.42
C ALA A 123 -28.76 12.03 12.00
N LYS A 124 -28.86 13.30 11.61
CA LYS A 124 -29.79 14.26 12.22
C LYS A 124 -31.26 13.85 12.04
N ASN A 125 -31.62 13.33 10.87
CA ASN A 125 -33.00 12.91 10.61
C ASN A 125 -33.36 11.70 11.50
N THR A 126 -32.46 10.72 11.62
CA THR A 126 -32.63 9.58 12.52
C THR A 126 -32.73 10.01 13.98
N MET A 127 -31.86 10.90 14.43
CA MET A 127 -31.92 11.44 15.79
C MET A 127 -33.27 12.11 16.07
N GLU A 128 -33.75 12.94 15.15
CA GLU A 128 -35.04 13.61 15.28
C GLU A 128 -36.22 12.62 15.31
N ALA A 129 -36.17 11.56 14.49
CA ALA A 129 -37.20 10.52 14.48
C ALA A 129 -37.31 9.77 15.82
N LEU A 130 -36.20 9.66 16.58
CA LEU A 130 -36.14 8.95 17.85
C LEU A 130 -36.51 9.81 19.07
N LEU A 131 -36.41 11.15 18.96
CA LEU A 131 -36.61 12.05 20.10
C LEU A 131 -38.03 11.95 20.68
N GLY A 132 -38.11 11.76 22.00
CA GLY A 132 -39.38 11.65 22.73
C GLY A 132 -40.18 10.37 22.44
N LYS A 133 -39.63 9.43 21.67
CA LYS A 133 -40.27 8.14 21.38
C LYS A 133 -39.90 7.09 22.43
N LYS A 134 -40.74 6.06 22.54
CA LYS A 134 -40.45 4.90 23.39
C LYS A 134 -39.40 4.03 22.70
N TRP A 135 -38.29 3.77 23.39
CA TRP A 135 -37.27 2.84 22.90
C TRP A 135 -37.81 1.40 22.86
N PHE A 136 -37.27 0.61 21.95
CA PHE A 136 -37.65 -0.79 21.75
C PHE A 136 -39.12 -1.00 21.30
N ASP A 137 -39.70 -0.04 20.61
CA ASP A 137 -40.95 -0.18 19.85
C ASP A 137 -40.65 -0.40 18.35
N ASN A 138 -41.24 -1.43 17.73
CA ASN A 138 -40.95 -1.78 16.34
C ASN A 138 -41.30 -0.66 15.34
N THR A 139 -42.37 0.09 15.58
CA THR A 139 -42.77 1.21 14.70
C THR A 139 -41.75 2.34 14.76
N VAL A 140 -41.21 2.61 15.95
CA VAL A 140 -40.16 3.62 16.14
C VAL A 140 -38.86 3.19 15.47
N LEU A 141 -38.51 1.90 15.53
CA LEU A 141 -37.34 1.37 14.84
C LEU A 141 -37.49 1.50 13.32
N GLU A 142 -38.65 1.15 12.76
CA GLU A 142 -38.94 1.29 11.33
C GLU A 142 -38.83 2.76 10.89
N ASP A 143 -39.40 3.68 11.65
CA ASP A 143 -39.31 5.13 11.40
C ASP A 143 -37.86 5.62 11.44
N ALA A 144 -37.07 5.16 12.41
CA ALA A 144 -35.65 5.51 12.54
C ALA A 144 -34.81 4.98 11.36
N MET A 145 -35.08 3.75 10.91
CA MET A 145 -34.45 3.15 9.73
C MET A 145 -34.81 3.90 8.45
N ALA A 146 -36.08 4.27 8.29
CA ALA A 146 -36.52 5.08 7.14
C ALA A 146 -35.90 6.48 7.15
N ALA A 147 -35.73 7.10 8.33
CA ALA A 147 -35.06 8.38 8.46
C ALA A 147 -33.55 8.27 8.14
N MET A 148 -32.90 7.16 8.50
CA MET A 148 -31.48 6.91 8.24
C MET A 148 -31.14 6.86 6.74
N GLU A 149 -32.10 6.46 5.90
CA GLU A 149 -31.91 6.51 4.44
C GLU A 149 -31.62 7.93 3.95
N LYS A 150 -32.25 8.94 4.54
CA LYS A 150 -32.02 10.36 4.21
C LYS A 150 -30.65 10.85 4.69
N ASP A 151 -30.17 10.31 5.81
CA ASP A 151 -28.85 10.61 6.37
C ASP A 151 -27.70 9.90 5.63
N SER A 152 -28.01 8.89 4.81
CA SER A 152 -27.03 8.05 4.09
C SER A 152 -27.10 8.18 2.55
N PRO A 153 -26.93 9.38 1.94
CA PRO A 153 -27.09 9.58 0.50
C PRO A 153 -25.85 9.14 -0.31
N LEU A 154 -25.45 7.87 -0.21
CA LEU A 154 -24.37 7.32 -1.04
C LEU A 154 -24.88 6.94 -2.44
N GLY A 155 -24.26 7.53 -3.47
CA GLY A 155 -24.43 7.11 -4.87
C GLY A 155 -23.46 6.00 -5.28
N PHE A 156 -23.69 5.41 -6.46
CA PHE A 156 -22.87 4.32 -6.99
C PHE A 156 -21.41 4.70 -7.31
N THR A 157 -21.14 5.99 -7.48
CA THR A 157 -19.83 6.55 -7.80
C THR A 157 -19.08 7.08 -6.57
N VAL A 158 -19.55 6.78 -5.35
CA VAL A 158 -18.90 7.25 -4.13
C VAL A 158 -17.43 6.80 -4.05
N PRO A 159 -16.49 7.68 -3.69
CA PRO A 159 -15.12 7.28 -3.39
C PRO A 159 -15.04 6.16 -2.34
N GLY A 160 -14.19 5.16 -2.61
CA GLY A 160 -14.08 3.94 -1.81
C GLY A 160 -15.09 2.84 -2.18
N GLY A 161 -16.06 3.13 -3.06
CA GLY A 161 -17.02 2.15 -3.56
C GLY A 161 -17.92 1.54 -2.48
N MET A 162 -18.45 0.35 -2.79
CA MET A 162 -19.30 -0.45 -1.88
C MET A 162 -20.47 0.32 -1.22
N PRO A 163 -21.22 1.16 -1.95
CA PRO A 163 -22.25 2.02 -1.36
C PRO A 163 -23.35 1.21 -0.67
N THR A 164 -23.83 0.13 -1.30
CA THR A 164 -24.87 -0.74 -0.72
C THR A 164 -24.40 -1.35 0.59
N TYR A 165 -23.22 -1.98 0.59
CA TYR A 165 -22.65 -2.58 1.80
C TYR A 165 -22.48 -1.56 2.94
N ARG A 166 -21.97 -0.36 2.61
CA ARG A 166 -21.77 0.70 3.61
C ARG A 166 -23.08 1.22 4.20
N LYS A 167 -24.11 1.43 3.36
CA LYS A 167 -25.45 1.77 3.85
C LYS A 167 -25.99 0.66 4.74
N THR A 168 -25.98 -0.59 4.27
CA THR A 168 -26.45 -1.73 5.07
C THR A 168 -25.74 -1.79 6.42
N LEU A 169 -24.43 -1.57 6.46
CA LEU A 169 -23.65 -1.59 7.69
C LEU A 169 -24.04 -0.46 8.68
N ALA A 170 -24.32 0.75 8.20
CA ALA A 170 -24.84 1.83 9.06
C ALA A 170 -26.18 1.44 9.70
N PHE A 171 -27.09 0.87 8.91
CA PHE A 171 -28.39 0.39 9.38
C PHE A 171 -28.22 -0.77 10.37
N SER A 172 -27.32 -1.72 10.08
CA SER A 172 -26.99 -2.82 10.98
C SER A 172 -26.39 -2.34 12.30
N PHE A 173 -25.62 -1.25 12.31
CA PHE A 173 -25.12 -0.66 13.55
C PHE A 173 -26.20 0.04 14.36
N LEU A 174 -27.13 0.77 13.71
CA LEU A 174 -28.32 1.28 14.41
C LEU A 174 -29.13 0.14 15.02
N PHE A 175 -29.33 -0.94 14.28
CA PHE A 175 -30.06 -2.11 14.75
C PHE A 175 -29.36 -2.81 15.92
N ARG A 176 -28.04 -2.99 15.85
CA ARG A 176 -27.26 -3.54 16.95
C ARG A 176 -27.36 -2.65 18.19
N PHE A 177 -27.18 -1.34 18.03
CA PHE A 177 -27.30 -0.37 19.13
C PHE A 177 -28.71 -0.38 19.74
N TRP A 178 -29.74 -0.53 18.92
CA TRP A 178 -31.14 -0.67 19.36
C TRP A 178 -31.31 -1.82 20.35
N HIS A 179 -30.78 -2.99 20.00
CA HIS A 179 -30.81 -4.18 20.84
C HIS A 179 -29.90 -4.10 22.06
N GLU A 180 -28.72 -3.46 21.93
CA GLU A 180 -27.76 -3.30 23.03
C GLU A 180 -28.36 -2.48 24.17
N VAL A 181 -28.93 -1.32 23.85
CA VAL A 181 -29.62 -0.46 24.82
C VAL A 181 -30.84 -1.17 25.41
N ALA A 182 -31.59 -1.93 24.61
CA ALA A 182 -32.73 -2.68 25.10
C ALA A 182 -32.35 -3.80 26.08
N ALA A 183 -31.20 -4.45 25.86
CA ALA A 183 -30.65 -5.44 26.77
C ALA A 183 -30.21 -4.79 28.09
N GLU A 184 -29.46 -3.69 28.02
CA GLU A 184 -28.94 -2.98 29.19
C GLU A 184 -30.05 -2.40 30.07
N LEU A 185 -31.15 -1.94 29.46
CA LEU A 185 -32.31 -1.39 30.15
C LEU A 185 -33.40 -2.44 30.46
N GLU A 186 -33.13 -3.72 30.18
CA GLU A 186 -34.05 -4.85 30.43
C GLU A 186 -35.46 -4.63 29.82
N LEU A 187 -35.53 -4.07 28.60
CA LEU A 187 -36.79 -3.68 27.95
C LEU A 187 -37.52 -4.84 27.24
N GLY A 188 -36.95 -6.05 27.28
CA GLY A 188 -37.55 -7.24 26.69
C GLY A 188 -38.90 -7.60 27.32
N THR A 189 -39.84 -8.07 26.50
CA THR A 189 -41.17 -8.55 26.95
C THR A 189 -41.41 -9.98 26.46
N GLN A 190 -42.46 -10.64 26.95
CA GLN A 190 -42.84 -11.98 26.44
C GLN A 190 -43.11 -12.00 24.94
N GLU A 191 -43.57 -10.88 24.37
CA GLU A 191 -43.96 -10.73 22.96
C GLU A 191 -42.81 -10.21 22.09
N GLN A 192 -41.85 -9.48 22.68
CA GLN A 192 -40.71 -8.91 21.98
C GLN A 192 -39.43 -9.11 22.80
N GLN A 193 -38.64 -10.09 22.38
CA GLN A 193 -37.39 -10.46 23.03
C GLN A 193 -36.21 -9.66 22.45
N VAL A 194 -35.21 -9.41 23.28
CA VAL A 194 -33.92 -8.90 22.82
C VAL A 194 -33.16 -10.05 22.16
N ASP A 195 -32.69 -9.84 20.93
CA ASP A 195 -31.77 -10.77 20.28
C ASP A 195 -30.34 -10.56 20.81
N HIS A 196 -29.88 -11.52 21.61
CA HIS A 196 -28.55 -11.47 22.22
C HIS A 196 -27.43 -11.86 21.25
N GLU A 197 -27.72 -12.58 20.16
CA GLU A 197 -26.70 -12.96 19.17
C GLU A 197 -26.18 -11.72 18.39
N ILE A 198 -27.01 -10.69 18.26
CA ILE A 198 -26.69 -9.45 17.53
C ILE A 198 -25.74 -8.55 18.32
N ILE A 199 -25.84 -8.57 19.65
CA ILE A 199 -25.08 -7.67 20.53
C ILE A 199 -23.75 -8.29 20.99
N GLU A 200 -23.61 -9.62 20.91
CA GLU A 200 -22.40 -10.33 21.28
C GLU A 200 -21.16 -9.81 20.55
N GLU A 201 -20.09 -9.55 21.30
CA GLU A 201 -18.82 -9.10 20.74
C GLU A 201 -17.94 -10.28 20.29
N ILE A 202 -17.40 -10.18 19.08
CA ILE A 202 -16.47 -11.18 18.57
C ILE A 202 -15.08 -10.94 19.16
N HIS A 203 -14.67 -11.81 20.09
CA HIS A 203 -13.31 -11.83 20.62
C HIS A 203 -12.45 -12.88 19.91
N ARG A 204 -11.28 -12.48 19.39
CA ARG A 204 -10.29 -13.42 18.85
C ARG A 204 -9.44 -13.99 19.98
N GLY A 205 -9.54 -15.30 20.20
CA GLY A 205 -8.67 -16.01 21.12
C GLY A 205 -7.22 -16.15 20.61
N ILE A 206 -6.32 -16.58 21.48
CA ILE A 206 -4.95 -16.91 21.11
C ILE A 206 -4.96 -18.10 20.14
N SER A 207 -4.32 -17.95 18.99
CA SER A 207 -4.18 -19.04 18.02
C SER A 207 -3.28 -20.15 18.58
N TYR A 208 -3.74 -21.40 18.52
CA TYR A 208 -2.98 -22.60 18.91
C TYR A 208 -3.12 -23.68 17.83
N GLY A 209 -2.24 -24.68 17.87
CA GLY A 209 -2.30 -25.83 16.96
C GLY A 209 -1.41 -26.98 17.43
N SER A 210 -1.73 -28.19 16.99
CA SER A 210 -0.95 -29.40 17.26
C SER A 210 -0.18 -29.84 16.02
N ARG A 211 1.00 -30.45 16.23
CA ARG A 211 1.78 -31.10 15.17
C ARG A 211 2.17 -32.49 15.63
N ASP A 212 1.96 -33.47 14.75
CA ASP A 212 2.53 -34.80 14.94
C ASP A 212 3.94 -34.82 14.33
N ASN A 213 4.91 -35.13 15.18
CA ASN A 213 6.33 -35.06 14.85
C ASN A 213 7.02 -36.43 14.92
N ASP A 214 6.25 -37.52 15.09
CA ASP A 214 6.85 -38.84 15.07
C ASP A 214 7.38 -39.17 13.66
N ASN A 215 8.65 -39.57 13.62
CA ASN A 215 9.29 -39.99 12.40
C ASN A 215 10.27 -41.13 12.71
N PRO A 216 9.81 -42.39 12.64
CA PRO A 216 10.63 -43.55 12.93
C PRO A 216 11.75 -43.76 11.91
N TYR A 217 11.68 -43.12 10.75
CA TYR A 217 12.67 -43.22 9.66
C TYR A 217 13.69 -42.08 9.67
N LYS A 218 13.71 -41.20 10.70
CA LYS A 218 14.65 -40.09 10.78
C LYS A 218 16.11 -40.59 10.76
N GLN A 219 16.93 -39.97 9.92
CA GLN A 219 18.35 -40.25 9.81
C GLN A 219 19.16 -39.26 10.67
N ARG A 220 20.48 -39.15 10.44
CA ARG A 220 21.34 -38.18 11.13
C ARG A 220 20.84 -36.74 10.98
N VAL A 221 20.38 -36.38 9.77
CA VAL A 221 19.92 -35.02 9.39
C VAL A 221 18.56 -35.07 8.68
N VAL A 222 18.42 -35.92 7.66
CA VAL A 222 17.17 -36.07 6.90
C VAL A 222 16.05 -36.59 7.80
N GLY A 223 14.88 -35.97 7.73
CA GLY A 223 13.72 -36.32 8.56
C GLY A 223 13.73 -35.72 9.98
N LYS A 224 14.77 -34.95 10.36
CA LYS A 224 14.78 -34.18 11.62
C LYS A 224 14.23 -32.77 11.43
N GLN A 225 13.65 -32.23 12.51
CA GLN A 225 13.14 -30.86 12.58
C GLN A 225 14.25 -29.88 12.92
N ILE A 226 15.16 -29.69 11.97
CA ILE A 226 16.25 -28.73 12.14
C ILE A 226 15.70 -27.34 11.84
N PRO A 227 15.83 -26.36 12.76
CA PRO A 227 15.44 -24.99 12.49
C PRO A 227 16.16 -24.43 11.28
N HIS A 228 15.55 -23.43 10.63
CA HIS A 228 16.16 -22.74 9.51
C HIS A 228 17.57 -22.23 9.88
N LEU A 229 18.58 -22.52 9.04
CA LEU A 229 19.99 -22.24 9.36
C LEU A 229 20.31 -20.76 9.58
N SER A 230 19.49 -19.86 9.01
CA SER A 230 19.60 -18.41 9.24
C SER A 230 18.55 -17.87 10.21
N GLY A 231 17.77 -18.72 10.88
CA GLY A 231 16.65 -18.30 11.73
C GLY A 231 17.06 -17.36 12.86
N LEU A 232 18.15 -17.67 13.57
CA LEU A 232 18.68 -16.78 14.62
C LEU A 232 19.17 -15.45 14.04
N LYS A 233 19.90 -15.48 12.92
CA LYS A 233 20.38 -14.26 12.23
C LYS A 233 19.23 -13.37 11.76
N GLN A 234 18.11 -13.96 11.35
CA GLN A 234 16.90 -13.22 10.98
C GLN A 234 16.26 -12.57 12.22
N ALA A 235 16.26 -13.26 13.36
CA ALA A 235 15.72 -12.73 14.61
C ALA A 235 16.58 -11.60 15.22
N THR A 236 17.90 -11.61 15.00
CA THR A 236 18.83 -10.59 15.52
C THR A 236 19.12 -9.45 14.54
N GLY A 237 18.68 -9.55 13.28
CA GLY A 237 18.98 -8.57 12.22
C GLY A 237 20.36 -8.74 11.56
N GLU A 238 21.11 -9.79 11.89
CA GLU A 238 22.42 -10.10 11.27
C GLU A 238 22.30 -10.72 9.86
N ALA A 239 21.11 -11.15 9.46
CA ALA A 239 20.89 -11.76 8.15
C ALA A 239 20.85 -10.68 7.05
N GLU A 240 21.99 -10.42 6.41
CA GLU A 240 22.11 -9.42 5.33
C GLU A 240 21.23 -9.74 4.10
N TYR A 241 20.38 -8.81 3.70
CA TYR A 241 19.70 -8.79 2.41
C TYR A 241 20.38 -7.75 1.49
N ILE A 242 20.08 -7.78 0.18
CA ILE A 242 20.75 -6.89 -0.79
C ILE A 242 20.86 -5.41 -0.37
N ASP A 243 19.82 -4.82 0.23
CA ASP A 243 19.82 -3.40 0.56
C ASP A 243 20.55 -3.11 1.89
N ASP A 244 20.80 -4.16 2.69
CA ASP A 244 21.64 -4.09 3.88
C ASP A 244 23.14 -4.12 3.54
N MET A 245 23.50 -4.50 2.30
CA MET A 245 24.89 -4.48 1.84
C MET A 245 25.45 -3.07 1.97
N PRO A 246 26.70 -2.90 2.47
CA PRO A 246 27.32 -1.58 2.54
C PRO A 246 27.28 -0.85 1.19
N ASN A 247 27.22 0.48 1.24
CA ASN A 247 27.32 1.29 0.04
C ASN A 247 28.71 1.12 -0.57
N ILE A 248 28.75 0.92 -1.89
CA ILE A 248 29.98 0.94 -2.65
C ILE A 248 30.37 2.40 -2.88
N GLU A 249 31.65 2.73 -2.81
CA GLU A 249 32.12 4.08 -3.07
C GLU A 249 31.68 4.54 -4.47
N GLY A 250 31.11 5.74 -4.56
CA GLY A 250 30.58 6.28 -5.80
C GLY A 250 29.30 5.59 -6.31
N GLN A 251 28.67 4.68 -5.55
CA GLN A 251 27.37 4.10 -5.90
C GLN A 251 26.29 5.19 -6.04
N LEU A 252 25.40 4.99 -7.00
CA LEU A 252 24.21 5.79 -7.24
C LEU A 252 22.95 4.97 -6.94
N PHE A 253 21.82 5.65 -6.83
CA PHE A 253 20.52 5.05 -6.57
C PHE A 253 19.52 5.39 -7.67
N GLY A 254 18.75 4.39 -8.11
CA GLY A 254 17.71 4.56 -9.14
C GLY A 254 16.36 4.98 -8.56
N GLY A 255 15.66 5.88 -9.26
CA GLY A 255 14.27 6.26 -9.04
C GLY A 255 13.49 6.14 -10.34
N LEU A 256 12.43 5.34 -10.34
CA LEU A 256 11.69 5.00 -11.55
C LEU A 256 10.66 6.08 -11.91
N VAL A 257 10.57 6.41 -13.20
CA VAL A 257 9.50 7.21 -13.77
C VAL A 257 8.50 6.27 -14.40
N LEU A 258 7.32 6.13 -13.78
CA LEU A 258 6.28 5.18 -14.14
C LEU A 258 5.07 5.88 -14.78
N SER A 259 4.38 5.17 -15.67
CA SER A 259 3.14 5.64 -16.27
C SER A 259 2.03 5.84 -15.25
N LYS A 260 1.35 6.99 -15.33
CA LYS A 260 0.13 7.29 -14.57
C LYS A 260 -1.15 6.95 -15.35
N LYS A 261 -1.04 6.32 -16.52
CA LYS A 261 -2.16 6.01 -17.43
C LYS A 261 -2.18 4.53 -17.78
N ALA A 262 -3.38 3.95 -17.87
CA ALA A 262 -3.58 2.54 -18.20
C ALA A 262 -3.30 2.25 -19.68
N HIS A 263 -3.71 3.15 -20.58
CA HIS A 263 -3.44 3.05 -22.01
C HIS A 263 -3.33 4.47 -22.60
N ALA A 264 -2.21 4.82 -23.23
CA ALA A 264 -1.98 6.17 -23.76
C ALA A 264 -0.85 6.20 -24.80
N LYS A 265 -0.85 7.19 -25.70
CA LYS A 265 0.36 7.55 -26.44
C LYS A 265 1.28 8.38 -25.56
N LEU A 266 2.58 8.11 -25.64
CA LEU A 266 3.63 8.88 -25.01
C LEU A 266 4.00 10.06 -25.91
N VAL A 267 3.51 11.25 -25.58
CA VAL A 267 3.69 12.44 -26.42
C VAL A 267 5.05 13.10 -26.18
N LYS A 268 5.41 13.28 -24.90
CA LYS A 268 6.65 13.97 -24.53
C LYS A 268 7.08 13.58 -23.11
N VAL A 269 8.39 13.45 -22.93
CA VAL A 269 9.05 13.28 -21.62
C VAL A 269 10.02 14.43 -21.43
N ASN A 270 9.81 15.25 -20.41
CA ASN A 270 10.68 16.35 -20.05
C ASN A 270 11.34 16.11 -18.69
N PHE A 271 12.58 15.64 -18.73
CA PHE A 271 13.42 15.38 -17.55
C PHE A 271 14.44 16.49 -17.27
N ALA A 272 14.44 17.59 -18.04
CA ALA A 272 15.42 18.67 -17.84
C ALA A 272 15.39 19.29 -16.43
N PRO A 273 14.21 19.53 -15.79
CA PRO A 273 14.16 20.01 -14.41
C PRO A 273 14.77 19.03 -13.41
N ALA A 274 14.60 17.72 -13.64
CA ALA A 274 15.16 16.69 -12.78
C ALA A 274 16.70 16.73 -12.74
N LEU A 275 17.34 17.00 -13.88
CA LEU A 275 18.81 17.09 -13.96
C LEU A 275 19.42 18.30 -13.24
N GLN A 276 18.62 19.31 -12.91
CA GLN A 276 19.10 20.50 -12.19
C GLN A 276 19.12 20.32 -10.66
N VAL A 277 18.58 19.22 -10.15
CA VAL A 277 18.53 18.97 -8.71
C VAL A 277 19.92 18.49 -8.22
N PRO A 278 20.51 19.12 -7.19
CA PRO A 278 21.78 18.68 -6.63
C PRO A 278 21.79 17.21 -6.21
N GLY A 279 22.86 16.51 -6.55
CA GLY A 279 23.02 15.07 -6.30
C GLY A 279 22.40 14.17 -7.38
N VAL A 280 21.72 14.71 -8.39
CA VAL A 280 21.29 13.94 -9.57
C VAL A 280 22.46 13.77 -10.53
N ALA A 281 22.77 12.53 -10.87
CA ALA A 281 23.87 12.20 -11.79
C ALA A 281 23.38 12.00 -13.23
N GLY A 282 22.10 11.68 -13.46
CA GLY A 282 21.55 11.62 -14.80
C GLY A 282 20.21 10.91 -14.90
N PHE A 283 19.85 10.61 -16.14
CA PHE A 283 18.60 9.96 -16.54
C PHE A 283 18.86 8.94 -17.66
N VAL A 284 18.09 7.86 -17.67
CA VAL A 284 18.01 6.91 -18.78
C VAL A 284 16.57 6.67 -19.21
N ASP A 285 16.36 6.52 -20.52
CA ASP A 285 15.09 6.17 -21.14
C ASP A 285 15.30 5.30 -22.39
N ILE A 286 14.26 5.21 -23.22
CA ILE A 286 14.27 4.49 -24.50
C ILE A 286 15.43 4.92 -25.42
N ASN A 287 15.93 6.15 -25.35
CA ASN A 287 17.00 6.63 -26.21
C ASN A 287 18.39 6.07 -25.85
N ASP A 288 18.50 5.41 -24.69
CA ASP A 288 19.72 4.71 -24.27
C ASP A 288 19.75 3.23 -24.67
N LEU A 289 18.71 2.74 -25.34
CA LEU A 289 18.58 1.41 -25.92
C LEU A 289 18.13 1.46 -27.38
N ASP A 290 18.44 0.42 -28.14
CA ASP A 290 17.79 0.22 -29.44
C ASP A 290 16.56 -0.67 -29.31
N ASP A 291 15.68 -0.63 -30.31
CA ASP A 291 14.41 -1.36 -30.32
C ASP A 291 14.56 -2.86 -30.09
N LYS A 292 15.66 -3.47 -30.58
CA LYS A 292 15.90 -4.91 -30.43
C LYS A 292 16.31 -5.25 -29.00
N ARG A 293 17.04 -4.37 -28.33
CA ARG A 293 17.51 -4.53 -26.94
C ARG A 293 16.51 -4.03 -25.91
N ASN A 294 15.47 -3.33 -26.33
CA ASN A 294 14.43 -2.85 -25.43
C ASN A 294 13.34 -3.88 -25.11
N LEU A 295 13.31 -5.06 -25.75
CA LEU A 295 12.27 -6.06 -25.52
C LEU A 295 12.74 -7.22 -24.62
N TRP A 296 11.83 -7.68 -23.76
CA TRP A 296 12.05 -8.78 -22.81
C TRP A 296 10.78 -9.61 -22.59
N GLY A 297 10.96 -10.71 -21.87
CA GLY A 297 9.89 -11.63 -21.45
C GLY A 297 10.33 -13.08 -21.57
N SER A 298 10.06 -13.88 -20.53
CA SER A 298 10.57 -15.26 -20.39
C SER A 298 10.00 -16.21 -21.45
N VAL A 299 8.71 -16.08 -21.78
CA VAL A 299 8.02 -16.95 -22.75
C VAL A 299 7.93 -16.28 -24.11
N LYS A 300 7.53 -14.99 -24.12
CA LYS A 300 7.40 -14.17 -25.32
C LYS A 300 8.12 -12.86 -25.05
N LYS A 301 8.98 -12.44 -25.98
CA LYS A 301 9.79 -11.21 -25.87
C LYS A 301 9.04 -10.02 -26.45
N ASP A 302 7.95 -9.63 -25.82
CA ASP A 302 7.04 -8.58 -26.30
C ASP A 302 6.80 -7.45 -25.29
N GLU A 303 7.45 -7.49 -24.13
CA GLU A 303 7.40 -6.39 -23.17
C GLU A 303 8.60 -5.46 -23.33
N PRO A 304 8.41 -4.13 -23.38
CA PRO A 304 9.53 -3.21 -23.39
C PRO A 304 10.10 -2.97 -21.98
N PHE A 305 11.42 -2.75 -21.87
CA PHE A 305 12.04 -2.25 -20.63
C PHE A 305 11.65 -0.79 -20.41
N PHE A 306 11.84 0.08 -21.41
CA PHE A 306 11.36 1.46 -21.43
C PHE A 306 10.23 1.61 -22.44
N ALA A 307 9.11 2.21 -22.03
CA ALA A 307 7.99 2.47 -22.92
C ALA A 307 8.42 3.27 -24.15
N LYS A 308 7.89 2.87 -25.31
CA LYS A 308 8.12 3.51 -26.60
C LYS A 308 6.77 3.73 -27.29
N ASP A 309 6.50 4.98 -27.67
CA ASP A 309 5.31 5.44 -28.42
C ASP A 309 3.96 5.24 -27.72
N ILE A 310 3.66 4.04 -27.21
CA ILE A 310 2.39 3.65 -26.58
C ILE A 310 2.68 2.97 -25.24
N LEU A 311 1.89 3.37 -24.24
CA LEU A 311 1.83 2.80 -22.90
C LEU A 311 0.64 1.86 -22.81
N HIS A 312 0.85 0.64 -22.34
CA HIS A 312 -0.12 -0.45 -22.27
C HIS A 312 -0.58 -0.78 -20.84
N SER A 313 0.03 -0.17 -19.81
CA SER A 313 -0.40 -0.35 -18.42
C SER A 313 -0.04 0.84 -17.53
N HIS A 314 -0.83 1.01 -16.46
CA HIS A 314 -0.46 1.87 -15.35
C HIS A 314 0.75 1.26 -14.64
N GLY A 315 1.74 2.07 -14.28
CA GLY A 315 2.99 1.59 -13.71
C GLY A 315 4.02 1.14 -14.75
N GLN A 316 3.72 1.14 -16.05
CA GLN A 316 4.72 0.82 -17.06
C GLN A 316 5.89 1.82 -17.01
N LEU A 317 7.12 1.32 -17.06
CA LEU A 317 8.32 2.15 -16.95
C LEU A 317 8.49 3.06 -18.18
N ILE A 318 8.79 4.33 -17.94
CA ILE A 318 9.12 5.34 -18.95
C ILE A 318 10.62 5.65 -18.94
N GLY A 319 11.20 5.77 -17.76
CA GLY A 319 12.61 6.11 -17.57
C GLY A 319 13.07 5.92 -16.14
N MET A 320 14.35 6.18 -15.87
CA MET A 320 14.93 6.12 -14.54
C MET A 320 15.88 7.30 -14.32
N VAL A 321 15.66 8.04 -13.24
CA VAL A 321 16.63 9.00 -12.69
C VAL A 321 17.61 8.24 -11.81
N TYR A 322 18.89 8.61 -11.82
CA TYR A 322 19.87 8.10 -10.87
C TYR A 322 20.61 9.22 -10.15
N ALA A 323 20.74 9.09 -8.82
CA ALA A 323 21.23 10.13 -7.93
C ALA A 323 22.11 9.57 -6.80
N GLU A 324 22.77 10.44 -6.03
CA GLU A 324 23.69 10.08 -4.95
C GLU A 324 22.98 9.47 -3.72
N SER A 325 21.65 9.58 -3.62
CA SER A 325 20.87 8.91 -2.59
C SER A 325 19.52 8.42 -3.13
N ALA A 326 18.99 7.35 -2.54
CA ALA A 326 17.66 6.82 -2.88
C ALA A 326 16.56 7.88 -2.67
N ALA A 327 16.66 8.67 -1.60
CA ALA A 327 15.69 9.74 -1.32
C ALA A 327 15.66 10.81 -2.43
N ILE A 328 16.83 11.24 -2.92
CA ILE A 328 16.90 12.20 -4.04
C ILE A 328 16.36 11.54 -5.31
N ALA A 329 16.80 10.32 -5.65
CA ALA A 329 16.37 9.63 -6.87
C ALA A 329 14.83 9.49 -6.94
N GLN A 330 14.22 9.05 -5.83
CA GLN A 330 12.76 8.89 -5.72
C GLN A 330 12.02 10.24 -5.81
N ALA A 331 12.49 11.27 -5.10
CA ALA A 331 11.86 12.58 -5.11
C ALA A 331 11.95 13.25 -6.50
N VAL A 332 13.09 13.09 -7.18
CA VAL A 332 13.35 13.70 -8.48
C VAL A 332 12.62 12.97 -9.61
N ALA A 333 12.42 11.65 -9.52
CA ALA A 333 11.62 10.92 -10.49
C ALA A 333 10.20 11.50 -10.64
N GLN A 334 9.63 12.06 -9.57
CA GLN A 334 8.33 12.74 -9.59
C GLN A 334 8.33 14.11 -10.28
N LEU A 335 9.51 14.70 -10.54
CA LEU A 335 9.65 15.98 -11.23
C LEU A 335 9.72 15.83 -12.76
N VAL A 336 9.83 14.60 -13.27
CA VAL A 336 9.82 14.34 -14.71
C VAL A 336 8.41 14.56 -15.24
N ASP A 337 8.26 15.56 -16.11
CA ASP A 337 6.99 15.90 -16.73
C ASP A 337 6.73 14.97 -17.92
N VAL A 338 5.62 14.23 -17.86
CA VAL A 338 5.23 13.28 -18.90
C VAL A 338 3.87 13.68 -19.45
N GLN A 339 3.81 13.87 -20.76
CA GLN A 339 2.60 14.23 -21.48
C GLN A 339 2.03 13.02 -22.20
N TYR A 340 0.72 12.82 -22.03
CA TYR A 340 -0.02 11.67 -22.53
C TYR A 340 -1.14 12.11 -23.46
N GLU A 341 -1.43 11.30 -24.47
CA GLU A 341 -2.72 11.28 -25.16
C GLU A 341 -3.43 9.99 -24.76
N GLU A 342 -4.46 10.08 -23.91
CA GLU A 342 -5.15 8.89 -23.38
C GLU A 342 -5.86 8.10 -24.48
N LEU A 343 -5.73 6.78 -24.41
CA LEU A 343 -6.38 5.84 -25.31
C LEU A 343 -7.37 4.97 -24.51
N PRO A 344 -8.45 4.48 -25.14
CA PRO A 344 -9.39 3.59 -24.45
C PRO A 344 -8.71 2.32 -23.93
N PRO A 345 -8.71 2.03 -22.62
CA PRO A 345 -8.11 0.82 -22.08
C PRO A 345 -9.07 -0.37 -22.13
N ILE A 346 -8.50 -1.59 -22.07
CA ILE A 346 -9.23 -2.82 -21.76
C ILE A 346 -8.81 -3.21 -20.34
N LEU A 347 -9.76 -3.28 -19.42
CA LEU A 347 -9.51 -3.44 -17.98
C LEU A 347 -10.08 -4.74 -17.41
N THR A 348 -11.14 -5.28 -18.01
CA THR A 348 -11.81 -6.50 -17.50
C THR A 348 -11.66 -7.68 -18.46
N ILE A 349 -11.75 -8.90 -17.91
CA ILE A 349 -11.75 -10.13 -18.73
C ILE A 349 -12.95 -10.12 -19.69
N SER A 350 -14.13 -9.67 -19.23
CA SER A 350 -15.32 -9.54 -20.08
C SER A 350 -15.13 -8.59 -21.26
N GLU A 351 -14.46 -7.45 -21.07
CA GLU A 351 -14.11 -6.54 -22.17
C GLU A 351 -13.17 -7.20 -23.18
N ALA A 352 -12.18 -7.97 -22.70
CA ALA A 352 -11.27 -8.73 -23.56
C ALA A 352 -12.00 -9.85 -24.33
N ILE A 353 -12.89 -10.60 -23.66
CA ILE A 353 -13.69 -11.67 -24.27
C ILE A 353 -14.67 -11.11 -25.30
N ALA A 354 -15.26 -9.94 -25.08
CA ALA A 354 -16.20 -9.34 -26.04
C ALA A 354 -15.57 -9.10 -27.43
N LEU A 355 -14.24 -9.10 -27.52
CA LEU A 355 -13.47 -9.02 -28.76
C LEU A 355 -13.26 -10.38 -29.44
N THR A 356 -13.66 -11.47 -28.79
CA THR A 356 -13.49 -12.86 -29.25
C THR A 356 -14.84 -13.58 -29.32
N THR A 357 -15.29 -13.93 -30.52
CA THR A 357 -16.61 -14.52 -30.76
C THR A 357 -16.57 -16.04 -30.66
N GLU A 358 -17.08 -16.65 -29.59
CA GLU A 358 -17.48 -18.07 -29.62
C GLU A 358 -18.78 -18.30 -28.85
N GLY A 359 -19.71 -19.01 -29.50
CA GLY A 359 -21.02 -19.37 -28.96
C GLY A 359 -21.13 -20.88 -28.74
N PHE A 360 -21.93 -21.26 -27.74
CA PHE A 360 -22.13 -22.66 -27.33
C PHE A 360 -23.47 -23.22 -27.83
N LYS A 361 -23.58 -24.55 -27.90
CA LYS A 361 -24.79 -25.31 -28.31
C LYS A 361 -25.33 -26.19 -27.16
N ASP A 362 -26.63 -26.48 -27.24
CA ASP A 362 -27.52 -26.94 -26.17
C ASP A 362 -27.33 -28.39 -25.66
N CYS A 363 -27.81 -28.63 -24.43
CA CYS A 363 -27.94 -29.93 -23.75
C CYS A 363 -29.17 -29.93 -22.79
N ASP A 364 -29.61 -31.10 -22.34
CA ASP A 364 -30.97 -31.34 -21.81
C ASP A 364 -31.28 -30.95 -20.34
N PHE A 365 -30.33 -30.99 -19.41
CA PHE A 365 -30.45 -30.32 -18.09
C PHE A 365 -29.10 -29.78 -17.67
N VAL A 366 -29.08 -28.47 -17.45
CA VAL A 366 -27.83 -27.73 -17.45
C VAL A 366 -27.92 -26.64 -16.41
N TYR A 367 -26.93 -26.61 -15.51
CA TYR A 367 -26.64 -25.45 -14.71
C TYR A 367 -25.46 -24.71 -15.34
N GLU A 368 -25.64 -23.41 -15.53
CA GLU A 368 -24.63 -22.53 -16.08
C GLU A 368 -24.38 -21.39 -15.10
N GLY A 369 -23.14 -20.94 -15.04
CA GLY A 369 -22.79 -19.79 -14.23
C GLY A 369 -21.41 -19.27 -14.54
N VAL A 370 -21.13 -18.10 -13.98
CA VAL A 370 -19.82 -17.45 -14.06
C VAL A 370 -19.28 -17.34 -12.64
N ALA A 371 -18.08 -17.88 -12.42
CA ALA A 371 -17.36 -17.73 -11.18
C ALA A 371 -16.15 -16.81 -11.41
N MET A 372 -15.99 -15.81 -10.54
CA MET A 372 -14.87 -14.88 -10.57
C MET A 372 -13.93 -15.14 -9.40
N MET A 373 -12.63 -15.17 -9.67
CA MET A 373 -11.58 -15.19 -8.65
C MET A 373 -10.69 -13.95 -8.85
N GLY A 374 -10.62 -13.13 -7.78
CA GLY A 374 -9.78 -11.95 -7.76
C GLY A 374 -8.28 -12.28 -7.83
N GLY A 375 -7.49 -11.25 -8.12
CA GLY A 375 -6.04 -11.36 -8.15
C GLY A 375 -5.47 -11.48 -6.75
N GLN A 376 -4.17 -11.74 -6.67
CA GLN A 376 -3.46 -11.78 -5.39
C GLN A 376 -2.06 -11.21 -5.56
N GLU A 377 -1.75 -10.19 -4.75
CA GLU A 377 -0.41 -9.64 -4.66
C GLU A 377 0.51 -10.62 -3.92
N HIS A 378 1.76 -10.71 -4.37
CA HIS A 378 2.75 -11.60 -3.74
C HIS A 378 3.08 -11.15 -2.32
N PHE A 379 3.19 -9.84 -2.14
CA PHE A 379 3.44 -9.16 -0.87
C PHE A 379 4.63 -9.73 -0.08
N TYR A 380 5.68 -10.17 -0.78
CA TYR A 380 6.96 -10.48 -0.13
C TYR A 380 7.44 -9.26 0.65
N LEU A 381 7.86 -9.45 1.91
CA LEU A 381 8.15 -8.33 2.80
C LEU A 381 9.31 -7.45 2.32
N LYS A 382 10.32 -8.05 1.70
CA LYS A 382 11.36 -7.29 1.00
C LYS A 382 10.96 -7.15 -0.47
N THR A 383 10.77 -5.93 -0.97
CA THR A 383 10.43 -5.63 -2.37
C THR A 383 11.52 -6.09 -3.37
N ASN A 384 11.26 -5.94 -4.67
CA ASN A 384 12.30 -6.09 -5.69
C ASN A 384 13.42 -5.08 -5.44
N ALA A 385 14.64 -5.59 -5.50
CA ALA A 385 15.83 -4.79 -5.29
C ALA A 385 17.00 -5.43 -6.04
N ALA A 386 17.81 -4.58 -6.67
CA ALA A 386 18.95 -4.97 -7.48
C ALA A 386 20.08 -3.93 -7.38
N ALA A 387 21.32 -4.37 -7.59
CA ALA A 387 22.51 -3.54 -7.64
C ALA A 387 23.44 -4.03 -8.75
N MET A 388 23.64 -3.20 -9.77
CA MET A 388 24.55 -3.47 -10.88
C MET A 388 25.91 -2.85 -10.57
N ILE A 389 26.98 -3.64 -10.64
CA ILE A 389 28.33 -3.22 -10.26
C ILE A 389 29.27 -3.48 -11.43
N PRO A 390 29.72 -2.45 -12.16
CA PRO A 390 30.73 -2.62 -13.20
C PRO A 390 32.09 -2.94 -12.54
N ARG A 391 32.86 -3.82 -13.15
CA ARG A 391 34.24 -4.12 -12.75
C ARG A 391 35.23 -3.36 -13.64
N PRO A 392 36.45 -3.06 -13.15
CA PRO A 392 37.41 -2.24 -13.89
C PRO A 392 37.94 -2.90 -15.17
N GLU A 393 37.99 -4.23 -15.21
CA GLU A 393 38.59 -4.99 -16.28
C GLU A 393 37.53 -5.63 -17.18
N ASP A 394 37.87 -5.78 -18.46
CA ASP A 394 37.13 -6.61 -19.41
C ASP A 394 35.63 -6.31 -19.58
N ARG A 395 35.14 -5.14 -19.16
CA ARG A 395 33.69 -4.86 -19.09
C ARG A 395 32.94 -5.92 -18.27
N GLU A 396 33.61 -6.54 -17.29
CA GLU A 396 32.98 -7.47 -16.37
C GLU A 396 31.96 -6.75 -15.50
N MET A 397 30.96 -7.49 -15.04
CA MET A 397 29.89 -6.94 -14.23
C MET A 397 29.36 -7.94 -13.22
N GLU A 398 28.98 -7.44 -12.05
CA GLU A 398 28.21 -8.20 -11.08
C GLU A 398 26.78 -7.67 -10.99
N ASP A 399 25.84 -8.61 -11.02
CA ASP A 399 24.46 -8.39 -10.64
C ASP A 399 24.25 -8.96 -9.23
N TRP A 400 23.87 -8.10 -8.30
CA TRP A 400 23.24 -8.52 -7.06
C TRP A 400 21.75 -8.26 -7.20
N SER A 401 20.92 -9.29 -7.06
CA SER A 401 19.47 -9.15 -7.19
C SER A 401 18.72 -9.93 -6.12
N SER A 402 17.56 -9.44 -5.74
CA SER A 402 16.58 -10.23 -4.99
C SER A 402 15.77 -11.07 -5.97
N THR A 403 16.32 -12.18 -6.47
CA THR A 403 15.70 -13.01 -7.51
C THR A 403 15.69 -14.51 -7.20
N GLN A 404 14.68 -15.22 -7.72
CA GLN A 404 14.61 -16.67 -7.75
C GLN A 404 15.36 -17.26 -8.95
N ASN A 405 15.67 -16.47 -9.98
CA ASN A 405 16.24 -16.94 -11.24
C ASN A 405 17.49 -16.16 -11.67
N ILE A 406 18.66 -16.60 -11.19
CA ILE A 406 19.95 -15.99 -11.54
C ILE A 406 20.36 -16.26 -13.00
N MET A 407 19.83 -17.30 -13.63
CA MET A 407 20.12 -17.60 -15.03
C MET A 407 19.51 -16.53 -15.94
N GLU A 408 18.22 -16.24 -15.77
CA GLU A 408 17.52 -15.23 -16.57
C GLU A 408 18.14 -13.84 -16.39
N MET A 409 18.63 -13.49 -15.19
CA MET A 409 19.38 -12.26 -15.01
C MET A 409 20.53 -12.13 -16.00
N GLN A 410 21.39 -13.15 -16.06
CA GLN A 410 22.51 -13.18 -16.99
C GLN A 410 22.04 -13.17 -18.45
N GLU A 411 21.00 -13.93 -18.76
CA GLU A 411 20.44 -14.09 -20.11
C GLU A 411 19.84 -12.81 -20.68
N PHE A 412 19.25 -11.96 -19.84
CA PHE A 412 18.64 -10.68 -20.26
C PHE A 412 19.61 -9.49 -20.14
N ILE A 413 20.48 -9.46 -19.13
CA ILE A 413 21.49 -8.39 -19.01
C ILE A 413 22.48 -8.42 -20.19
N SER A 414 22.88 -9.61 -20.63
CA SER A 414 23.81 -9.82 -21.75
C SER A 414 23.39 -9.10 -23.06
N PRO A 415 22.21 -9.36 -23.64
CA PRO A 415 21.77 -8.66 -24.85
C PRO A 415 21.52 -7.16 -24.63
N VAL A 416 21.00 -6.74 -23.46
CA VAL A 416 20.78 -5.32 -23.14
C VAL A 416 22.10 -4.53 -23.18
N THR A 417 23.15 -5.10 -22.59
CA THR A 417 24.47 -4.47 -22.49
C THR A 417 25.37 -4.73 -23.70
N GLY A 418 25.14 -5.81 -24.44
CA GLY A 418 26.08 -6.33 -25.44
C GLY A 418 27.34 -6.96 -24.83
N ILE A 419 27.33 -7.25 -23.53
CA ILE A 419 28.42 -7.92 -22.81
C ILE A 419 28.15 -9.43 -22.84
N PRO A 420 29.11 -10.28 -23.25
CA PRO A 420 28.92 -11.72 -23.23
C PRO A 420 28.57 -12.24 -21.83
N SER A 421 27.64 -13.19 -21.75
CA SER A 421 27.11 -13.74 -20.50
C SER A 421 28.19 -14.19 -19.52
N TYR A 422 29.29 -14.78 -19.99
CA TYR A 422 30.39 -15.24 -19.13
C TYR A 422 31.12 -14.11 -18.36
N ARG A 423 30.95 -12.85 -18.77
CA ARG A 423 31.49 -11.66 -18.08
C ARG A 423 30.48 -11.04 -17.09
N ILE A 424 29.29 -11.63 -16.95
CA ILE A 424 28.23 -11.19 -16.05
C ILE A 424 28.03 -12.25 -14.97
N VAL A 425 28.23 -11.86 -13.70
CA VAL A 425 28.08 -12.74 -12.53
C VAL A 425 26.86 -12.32 -11.72
N ALA A 426 25.76 -13.08 -11.83
CA ALA A 426 24.56 -12.89 -11.02
C ALA A 426 24.70 -13.59 -9.66
N LYS A 427 24.41 -12.86 -8.56
CA LYS A 427 24.60 -13.29 -7.17
C LYS A 427 23.33 -13.07 -6.36
N VAL A 428 22.96 -14.11 -5.60
CA VAL A 428 21.84 -14.07 -4.64
C VAL A 428 22.30 -14.74 -3.35
N LYS A 429 22.23 -14.00 -2.23
CA LYS A 429 22.46 -14.59 -0.90
C LYS A 429 21.18 -15.15 -0.29
N ARG A 430 20.12 -14.33 -0.28
CA ARG A 430 18.79 -14.62 0.29
C ARG A 430 17.76 -13.58 -0.17
N MET A 431 16.48 -13.92 -0.05
CA MET A 431 15.34 -13.04 -0.33
C MET A 431 14.39 -12.98 0.85
N GLY A 432 13.79 -11.81 1.11
CA GLY A 432 12.72 -11.64 2.10
C GLY A 432 11.36 -12.02 1.52
N GLY A 433 11.25 -13.24 0.98
CA GLY A 433 10.10 -13.74 0.21
C GLY A 433 10.23 -13.50 -1.30
N GLY A 434 9.50 -14.32 -2.08
CA GLY A 434 9.45 -14.25 -3.56
C GLY A 434 8.14 -14.75 -4.15
N PHE A 435 7.72 -15.98 -3.79
CA PHE A 435 6.38 -16.51 -4.10
C PHE A 435 6.02 -16.53 -5.60
N GLY A 436 7.01 -16.60 -6.49
CA GLY A 436 6.83 -16.53 -7.96
C GLY A 436 7.02 -15.13 -8.53
N GLY A 437 6.71 -14.07 -7.76
CA GLY A 437 6.85 -12.68 -8.22
C GLY A 437 8.30 -12.22 -8.45
N LYS A 438 9.28 -13.02 -8.01
CA LYS A 438 10.72 -12.80 -8.23
C LYS A 438 11.36 -13.85 -9.13
N GLU A 439 10.55 -14.65 -9.80
CA GLU A 439 11.02 -15.60 -10.81
C GLU A 439 11.48 -14.86 -12.06
N SER A 440 10.60 -14.08 -12.69
CA SER A 440 10.92 -13.33 -13.92
C SER A 440 10.91 -11.82 -13.72
N ARG A 441 9.95 -11.26 -12.97
CA ARG A 441 9.73 -9.80 -12.89
C ARG A 441 10.89 -9.02 -12.27
N SER A 442 11.67 -9.66 -11.40
CA SER A 442 12.90 -9.07 -10.84
C SER A 442 13.94 -8.69 -11.91
N VAL A 443 13.95 -9.39 -13.06
CA VAL A 443 14.86 -9.13 -14.19
C VAL A 443 14.67 -7.73 -14.76
N GLN A 444 13.42 -7.27 -14.81
CA GLN A 444 13.10 -5.96 -15.36
C GLN A 444 13.89 -4.86 -14.63
N LEU A 445 13.89 -4.87 -13.30
CA LEU A 445 14.64 -3.91 -12.50
C LEU A 445 16.15 -3.97 -12.76
N ALA A 446 16.73 -5.18 -12.79
CA ALA A 446 18.16 -5.35 -13.05
C ALA A 446 18.56 -4.81 -14.44
N CYS A 447 17.78 -5.11 -15.47
CA CYS A 447 18.01 -4.61 -16.83
C CYS A 447 17.83 -3.09 -16.96
N ILE A 448 16.93 -2.47 -16.20
CA ILE A 448 16.81 -1.00 -16.18
C ILE A 448 18.06 -0.38 -15.55
N LEU A 449 18.50 -0.91 -14.41
CA LEU A 449 19.68 -0.43 -13.71
C LEU A 449 20.94 -0.59 -14.54
N VAL A 450 21.05 -1.66 -15.33
CA VAL A 450 22.25 -1.92 -16.12
C VAL A 450 22.43 -0.92 -17.25
N VAL A 451 21.34 -0.40 -17.82
CA VAL A 451 21.39 0.68 -18.82
C VAL A 451 21.99 1.95 -18.21
N GLY A 452 21.51 2.35 -17.04
CA GLY A 452 22.07 3.48 -16.29
C GLY A 452 23.54 3.25 -15.92
N THR A 453 23.85 2.07 -15.39
CA THR A 453 25.21 1.67 -14.96
C THR A 453 26.19 1.72 -16.13
N LYS A 454 25.79 1.22 -17.30
CA LYS A 454 26.60 1.25 -18.52
C LYS A 454 26.84 2.68 -19.01
N LYS A 455 25.83 3.56 -18.91
CA LYS A 455 25.93 4.97 -19.33
C LYS A 455 26.88 5.78 -18.45
N VAL A 456 26.80 5.60 -17.12
CA VAL A 456 27.54 6.41 -16.15
C VAL A 456 28.86 5.76 -15.70
N GLY A 457 29.03 4.46 -15.90
CA GLY A 457 30.23 3.71 -15.49
C GLY A 457 30.39 3.54 -13.97
N ARG A 458 29.31 3.73 -13.20
CA ARG A 458 29.30 3.64 -11.72
C ARG A 458 28.26 2.64 -11.25
N PRO A 459 28.44 1.99 -10.08
CA PRO A 459 27.42 1.10 -9.54
C PRO A 459 26.08 1.82 -9.34
N ILE A 460 24.96 1.17 -9.68
CA ILE A 460 23.62 1.68 -9.40
C ILE A 460 22.82 0.62 -8.63
N ARG A 461 22.25 1.02 -7.49
CA ARG A 461 21.34 0.21 -6.67
C ARG A 461 19.93 0.78 -6.71
N CYS A 462 18.92 -0.07 -6.70
CA CYS A 462 17.54 0.36 -6.50
C CYS A 462 16.78 -0.70 -5.71
N MET A 463 16.00 -0.25 -4.73
CA MET A 463 14.98 -1.03 -4.04
C MET A 463 13.66 -0.30 -4.25
N LEU A 464 12.67 -1.01 -4.78
CA LEU A 464 11.35 -0.43 -5.04
C LEU A 464 10.64 -0.14 -3.72
N ASN A 465 9.94 1.00 -3.65
CA ASN A 465 8.93 1.21 -2.64
C ASN A 465 7.78 0.20 -2.83
N ARG A 466 6.97 -0.02 -1.80
CA ARG A 466 5.88 -1.02 -1.85
C ARG A 466 4.87 -0.73 -2.95
N ASP A 467 4.49 0.53 -3.12
CA ASP A 467 3.59 1.00 -4.17
C ASP A 467 4.20 0.76 -5.57
N GLU A 468 5.46 1.11 -5.78
CA GLU A 468 6.19 0.85 -7.04
C GLU A 468 6.26 -0.64 -7.37
N ASP A 469 6.56 -1.47 -6.37
CA ASP A 469 6.63 -2.93 -6.51
C ASP A 469 5.27 -3.50 -6.91
N MET A 470 4.20 -3.19 -6.17
CA MET A 470 2.84 -3.65 -6.45
C MET A 470 2.33 -3.18 -7.83
N MET A 471 2.78 -2.03 -8.32
CA MET A 471 2.42 -1.54 -9.65
C MET A 471 3.13 -2.27 -10.79
N THR A 472 4.33 -2.81 -10.56
CA THR A 472 5.25 -3.26 -11.63
C THR A 472 5.48 -4.78 -11.65
N SER A 473 5.32 -5.45 -10.51
CA SER A 473 5.61 -6.88 -10.37
C SER A 473 4.49 -7.80 -10.84
N GLY A 474 3.31 -7.25 -11.16
CA GLY A 474 2.13 -8.05 -11.45
C GLY A 474 1.69 -8.90 -10.26
N GLN A 475 0.65 -9.71 -10.48
CA GLN A 475 -0.06 -10.45 -9.44
C GLN A 475 -0.37 -11.87 -9.92
N ARG A 476 -0.94 -12.69 -9.03
CA ARG A 476 -1.66 -13.90 -9.47
C ARG A 476 -2.76 -13.50 -10.46
N ASN A 477 -2.82 -14.20 -11.58
CA ASN A 477 -3.84 -13.98 -12.60
C ASN A 477 -5.25 -14.08 -12.01
N LEU A 478 -6.10 -13.11 -12.36
CA LEU A 478 -7.54 -13.18 -12.13
C LEU A 478 -8.12 -14.27 -13.04
N PHE A 479 -9.16 -14.96 -12.55
CA PHE A 479 -9.87 -15.96 -13.34
C PHE A 479 -11.35 -15.60 -13.43
N GLN A 480 -11.89 -15.69 -14.64
CA GLN A 480 -13.31 -15.74 -14.92
C GLN A 480 -13.58 -17.10 -15.54
N ALA A 481 -14.30 -17.96 -14.83
CA ALA A 481 -14.63 -19.29 -15.30
C ALA A 481 -16.11 -19.34 -15.66
N HIS A 482 -16.40 -19.55 -16.94
CA HIS A 482 -17.71 -19.98 -17.38
C HIS A 482 -17.81 -21.49 -17.14
N TRP A 483 -18.85 -21.91 -16.44
CA TRP A 483 -19.00 -23.32 -16.10
C TRP A 483 -20.38 -23.82 -16.47
N LYS A 484 -20.40 -25.08 -16.92
CA LYS A 484 -21.61 -25.80 -17.30
C LYS A 484 -21.55 -27.18 -16.65
N VAL A 485 -22.50 -27.48 -15.77
CA VAL A 485 -22.54 -28.74 -15.03
C VAL A 485 -23.85 -29.45 -15.32
N SER A 486 -23.75 -30.74 -15.66
CA SER A 486 -24.89 -31.64 -15.78
C SER A 486 -24.89 -32.64 -14.62
N VAL A 487 -26.04 -32.74 -13.95
CA VAL A 487 -26.23 -33.59 -12.77
C VAL A 487 -27.41 -34.52 -12.97
N SER A 488 -27.36 -35.68 -12.32
CA SER A 488 -28.54 -36.51 -12.06
C SER A 488 -29.07 -36.26 -10.65
N ARG A 489 -30.20 -36.89 -10.31
CA ARG A 489 -30.83 -36.76 -8.99
C ARG A 489 -29.97 -37.26 -7.82
N THR A 490 -28.94 -38.07 -8.06
CA THR A 490 -28.13 -38.70 -7.00
C THR A 490 -26.64 -38.43 -7.08
N GLN A 491 -26.14 -37.85 -8.18
CA GLN A 491 -24.72 -37.54 -8.36
C GLN A 491 -24.48 -36.56 -9.51
N ILE A 492 -23.33 -35.89 -9.49
CA ILE A 492 -22.80 -35.16 -10.63
C ILE A 492 -22.51 -36.17 -11.75
N CYS A 493 -23.14 -36.01 -12.91
CA CYS A 493 -22.94 -36.92 -14.04
C CYS A 493 -21.70 -36.53 -14.83
N GLN A 494 -21.59 -35.24 -15.17
CA GLN A 494 -20.43 -34.69 -15.87
C GLN A 494 -20.26 -33.21 -15.47
N CYS A 495 -19.01 -32.81 -15.20
CA CYS A 495 -18.63 -31.42 -15.02
C CYS A 495 -17.72 -31.02 -16.19
N ARG A 496 -18.12 -30.00 -16.97
CA ARG A 496 -17.28 -29.43 -18.01
C ARG A 496 -16.99 -27.98 -17.64
N LYS A 497 -15.73 -27.70 -17.30
CA LYS A 497 -15.22 -26.33 -17.28
C LYS A 497 -15.11 -25.87 -18.73
N VAL A 498 -15.82 -24.83 -19.09
CA VAL A 498 -15.83 -24.30 -20.46
C VAL A 498 -15.18 -22.92 -20.38
N LEU A 499 -13.86 -22.92 -20.63
CA LEU A 499 -12.93 -21.78 -20.63
C LEU A 499 -13.36 -20.53 -19.86
#